data_AF-A0A7X5VRU8-F1
#
_entry.id   AF-A0A7X5VRU8-F1
#
_cell.length_a   1.000
_cell.length_b   1.000
_cell.length_c   1.000
_cell.angle_alpha   90.00
_cell.angle_beta   90.00
_cell.angle_gamma   90.00
#
_symmetry.space_group_name_H-M   'P 1'
#
loop_
_entity.id
_entity.type
_entity.pdbx_description
1 polymer ?
#
loop_
_entity_poly.entity_id
_entity_poly.type
_entity_poly.pdbx_seq_one_letter_code
_entity_poly.pdbx_strand_id
1 'polypeptide(L)' 'MNRSQQRQEDIPRTLPVFPLSSAVFFPGTTLPLHVFEPRYRAMVRDAQDRDGLFAVALETDD' A
#
# COMPACT_ATOMS: atom_id res chain seq x y z
N MET A 1 -7.31 18.61 -20.61
CA MET A 1 -7.91 17.32 -20.22
C MET A 1 -6.89 16.60 -19.33
N ASN A 2 -7.05 16.73 -18.01
CA ASN A 2 -5.99 16.49 -17.04
C ASN A 2 -5.86 14.99 -16.72
N ARG A 3 -4.86 14.31 -17.29
CA ARG A 3 -4.52 12.91 -16.97
C ARG A 3 -4.21 12.67 -15.48
N SER A 4 -3.93 13.73 -14.72
CA SER A 4 -3.62 13.68 -13.29
C SER A 4 -4.82 13.35 -12.39
N GLN A 5 -6.05 13.64 -12.84
CA GLN A 5 -7.27 13.37 -12.07
C GLN A 5 -7.79 11.94 -12.26
N GLN A 6 -7.46 11.28 -13.38
CA GLN A 6 -8.02 9.97 -13.72
C GLN A 6 -7.52 8.80 -12.85
N ARG A 7 -6.38 8.92 -12.14
CA ARG A 7 -5.88 7.82 -11.28
C ARG A 7 -6.57 7.74 -9.91
N GLN A 8 -7.25 8.80 -9.50
CA GLN A 8 -7.87 8.82 -8.17
C GLN A 8 -9.24 8.10 -8.17
N GLU A 9 -9.82 7.87 -9.34
CA GLU A 9 -11.14 7.26 -9.53
C GLU A 9 -11.09 5.72 -9.49
N ASP A 10 -9.91 5.11 -9.72
CA ASP A 10 -9.73 3.64 -9.77
C ASP A 10 -9.27 3.02 -8.45
N ILE A 11 -9.17 3.80 -7.35
CA ILE A 11 -8.75 3.23 -6.07
C ILE A 11 -9.91 2.39 -5.50
N PRO A 12 -9.70 1.09 -5.22
CA PRO A 12 -10.72 0.24 -4.63
C PRO A 12 -11.22 0.80 -3.29
N ARG A 13 -12.52 0.71 -3.04
CA ARG A 13 -13.12 1.13 -1.75
C ARG A 13 -12.62 0.31 -0.55
N THR A 14 -12.03 -0.86 -0.81
CA THR A 14 -11.51 -1.76 0.22
C THR A 14 -10.12 -2.21 -0.22
N LEU A 15 -9.13 -1.93 0.62
CA LEU A 15 -7.74 -2.30 0.39
C LEU A 15 -7.20 -3.02 1.62
N PRO A 16 -6.32 -4.02 1.42
CA PRO A 16 -5.54 -4.57 2.51
C PRO A 16 -4.59 -3.52 3.08
N VAL A 17 -4.33 -3.58 4.38
CA VAL A 17 -3.49 -2.60 5.09
C VAL A 17 -2.20 -3.27 5.56
N PHE A 18 -1.06 -2.71 5.15
CA PHE A 18 0.26 -3.04 5.67
C PHE A 18 0.63 -2.06 6.79
N PRO A 19 0.76 -2.50 8.05
CA PRO A 19 1.22 -1.64 9.12
C PRO A 19 2.74 -1.44 9.04
N LEU A 20 3.19 -0.20 9.18
CA LEU A 20 4.59 0.17 9.34
C LEU A 20 4.76 0.82 10.70
N SER A 21 5.48 0.14 11.59
CA SER A 21 5.72 0.63 12.95
C SER A 21 6.63 1.86 12.99
N SER A 22 7.44 2.08 11.97
CA SER A 22 8.19 3.32 11.80
C SER A 22 8.56 3.48 10.33
N ALA A 23 7.98 4.47 9.65
CA ALA A 23 8.35 4.81 8.29
C ALA A 23 8.06 6.28 7.97
N VAL A 24 8.97 6.90 7.20
CA VAL A 24 8.77 8.21 6.57
C VAL A 24 8.97 8.02 5.08
N PHE A 25 7.92 8.24 4.29
CA PHE A 25 7.98 8.15 2.84
C PHE A 25 7.10 9.22 2.19
N PHE A 26 7.40 9.55 0.95
CA PHE A 26 6.68 10.56 0.19
C PHE A 26 5.97 9.92 -1.01
N PRO A 27 4.85 10.48 -1.47
CA PRO A 27 4.22 10.02 -2.71
C PRO A 27 5.22 10.00 -3.88
N GLY A 28 5.24 8.89 -4.62
CA GLY A 28 6.14 8.71 -5.77
C GLY A 28 7.54 8.20 -5.43
N THR A 29 7.86 7.96 -4.16
CA THR A 29 9.13 7.30 -3.78
C THR A 29 9.00 5.79 -3.78
N THR A 30 10.07 5.09 -4.15
CA THR A 30 10.16 3.63 -3.97
C THR A 30 10.51 3.31 -2.52
N LEU A 31 9.64 2.58 -1.83
CA LEU A 31 9.88 2.11 -0.47
C LEU A 31 10.21 0.60 -0.50
N PRO A 32 11.47 0.21 -0.23
CA PRO A 32 11.82 -1.21 -0.15
C PRO A 32 11.24 -1.83 1.13
N LEU A 33 10.17 -2.63 0.98
CA LEU A 33 9.54 -3.34 2.10
C LEU A 33 10.10 -4.75 2.23
N HIS A 34 10.58 -5.09 3.43
CA HIS A 34 10.95 -6.47 3.74
C HIS A 34 9.73 -7.22 4.30
N VAL A 35 9.00 -7.91 3.41
CA VAL A 35 7.79 -8.65 3.77
C VAL A 35 8.12 -10.10 4.12
N PHE A 36 8.51 -10.36 5.37
CA PHE A 36 8.91 -11.70 5.82
C PHE A 36 7.79 -12.51 6.46
N GLU A 37 6.86 -11.86 7.19
CA GLU A 37 5.80 -12.59 7.89
C GLU A 37 4.82 -13.25 6.90
N PRO A 38 4.45 -14.53 7.11
CA PRO A 38 3.56 -15.26 6.21
C PRO A 38 2.23 -14.56 5.91
N ARG A 39 1.62 -13.92 6.93
CA ARG A 39 0.36 -13.18 6.77
C ARG A 39 0.47 -12.02 5.78
N TYR A 40 1.58 -11.29 5.80
CA TYR A 40 1.80 -10.17 4.89
C TYR A 40 2.21 -10.64 3.49
N ARG A 41 2.91 -11.78 3.39
CA ARG A 41 3.21 -12.39 2.09
C ARG A 41 1.94 -12.86 1.38
N ALA A 42 0.99 -13.44 2.13
CA ALA A 42 -0.32 -13.79 1.60
C ALA A 42 -1.09 -12.54 1.14
N MET A 43 -1.12 -11.50 1.98
CA MET A 43 -1.75 -10.22 1.65
C MET A 43 -1.18 -9.56 0.38
N VAL A 44 0.14 -9.56 0.20
CA VAL A 44 0.79 -8.99 -1.00
C VAL A 44 0.43 -9.80 -2.24
N ARG A 45 0.39 -11.14 -2.15
CA ARG A 45 -0.05 -11.99 -3.26
C ARG A 45 -1.51 -11.69 -3.64
N ASP A 46 -2.39 -11.61 -2.64
CA ASP A 46 -3.81 -11.29 -2.86
C ASP A 46 -3.99 -9.90 -3.49
N ALA A 47 -3.16 -8.92 -3.12
CA ALA A 47 -3.17 -7.59 -3.72
C ALA A 47 -2.67 -7.62 -5.18
N GLN A 48 -1.62 -8.39 -5.47
CA GLN A 48 -1.08 -8.56 -6.82
C GLN A 48 -2.07 -9.22 -7.77
N ASP A 49 -2.87 -10.17 -7.28
CA ASP A 49 -3.91 -10.84 -8.07
C ASP A 49 -5.14 -9.94 -8.33
N ARG A 50 -5.25 -8.79 -7.64
CA ARG A 50 -6.31 -7.78 -7.79
C ARG A 50 -5.79 -6.56 -8.55
N ASP A 51 -5.74 -5.40 -7.89
CA ASP A 51 -5.38 -4.12 -8.48
C ASP A 51 -3.88 -3.78 -8.31
N GLY A 52 -3.12 -4.65 -7.63
CA GLY A 52 -1.72 -4.38 -7.28
C GLY A 52 -1.54 -3.29 -6.22
N LEU A 53 -2.62 -2.93 -5.52
CA LEU A 53 -2.66 -1.83 -4.55
C LEU A 53 -2.87 -2.37 -3.14
N PHE A 54 -2.21 -1.75 -2.17
CA PHE A 54 -2.46 -1.92 -0.74
C PHE A 54 -2.24 -0.58 -0.03
N ALA A 55 -2.93 -0.40 1.10
CA ALA A 55 -2.76 0.77 1.94
C ALA A 55 -1.62 0.55 2.93
N VAL A 56 -0.98 1.64 3.34
CA VAL A 56 0.05 1.64 4.36
C VAL A 56 -0.45 2.45 5.54
N ALA A 57 -0.44 1.86 6.74
CA ALA A 57 -0.76 2.54 7.98
C ALA A 57 0.53 2.77 8.76
N LEU A 58 0.79 4.01 9.16
CA LEU A 58 1.88 4.32 10.08
C LEU A 58 1.36 4.11 11.50
N GLU A 59 1.99 3.21 12.24
CA GLU A 59 1.76 3.15 13.69
C GLU A 59 2.64 4.23 14.30
N THR A 60 2.01 5.22 14.93
CA THR A 60 2.72 6.17 15.79
C THR A 60 2.86 5.49 17.14
N ASP A 61 4.10 5.26 17.58
CA ASP A 61 4.36 4.99 19.01
C ASP A 61 3.94 6.24 19.80
N ASP A 62 2.96 6.07 20.70
CA ASP A 62 2.39 7.12 21.59
C ASP A 62 3.46 7.70 22.55
#